data_AF-A0A2E7MKD5-F1
#
_entry.id   AF-A0A2E7MKD5-F1
#
_cell.length_a   1.000
_cell.length_b   1.000
_cell.length_c   1.000
_cell.angle_alpha   90.00
_cell.angle_beta   90.00
_cell.angle_gamma   90.00
#
_symmetry.space_group_name_H-M   'P 1'
#
loop_
_entity.id
_entity.type
_entity.pdbx_description
1 polymer ?
#
loop_
_entity_poly.entity_id
_entity_poly.type
_entity_poly.pdbx_seq_one_letter_code
_entity_poly.pdbx_strand_id
1 'polypeptide(L)'
;MNLLLISIDSLRLDYVSHTNASLQTPRFDELARQLHFFDRLFSPSSATRPVHASLFTGLYPFEHGILGQGSANMRSGLPHLFELLQNQGYACAGFSEARTIFEGLDFASWIGDLGPDPTSQVGRILQKNHPAPQCLFLHFWSTHTPYGAADDRAYGETARLLASGQHHIVRQRYTHAVENLFEKKIAPLLSKLELQRWCIFIFGDHG
;
A
#
# COMPACT_ATOMS: atom_id res chain seq x y z
N MET A 1 16.75 -14.15 1.38
CA MET A 1 16.14 -12.99 2.09
C MET A 1 14.71 -12.87 1.59
N ASN A 2 13.72 -12.62 2.45
CA ASN A 2 12.34 -12.40 2.02
C ASN A 2 12.12 -10.93 1.66
N LEU A 3 11.12 -10.62 0.83
CA LEU A 3 10.75 -9.28 0.41
C LEU A 3 9.30 -8.98 0.84
N LEU A 4 9.08 -7.85 1.51
CA LEU A 4 7.76 -7.34 1.85
C LEU A 4 7.60 -5.92 1.34
N LEU A 5 6.62 -5.72 0.48
CA LEU A 5 6.21 -4.42 -0.05
C LEU A 5 4.87 -4.06 0.57
N ILE A 6 4.79 -2.96 1.31
CA ILE A 6 3.56 -2.39 1.86
C ILE A 6 3.30 -1.07 1.16
N SER A 7 2.30 -1.09 0.26
CA SER A 7 1.78 0.09 -0.42
C SER A 7 0.57 0.63 0.34
N ILE A 8 0.55 1.94 0.59
CA ILE A 8 -0.50 2.63 1.30
C ILE A 8 -1.14 3.64 0.35
N ASP A 9 -2.43 3.48 0.08
CA ASP A 9 -3.12 4.35 -0.86
C ASP A 9 -3.27 5.78 -0.32
N SER A 10 -2.92 6.78 -1.13
CA SER A 10 -3.11 8.20 -0.81
C SER A 10 -2.37 8.66 0.47
N LEU A 11 -1.25 8.02 0.84
CA LEU A 11 -0.45 8.44 2.01
C LEU A 11 0.43 9.64 1.69
N ARG A 12 0.20 10.73 2.41
CA ARG A 12 0.97 11.96 2.31
C ARG A 12 2.25 11.92 3.15
N LEU A 13 3.30 12.52 2.62
CA LEU A 13 4.57 12.69 3.33
C LEU A 13 4.43 13.54 4.60
N ASP A 14 3.51 14.50 4.69
CA ASP A 14 3.27 15.30 5.91
C ASP A 14 2.32 14.61 6.92
N TYR A 15 1.95 13.35 6.67
CA TYR A 15 1.16 12.50 7.55
C TYR A 15 1.93 11.23 7.94
N VAL A 16 3.22 11.38 8.26
CA VAL A 16 4.00 10.37 8.99
C VAL A 16 4.69 11.01 10.19
N SER A 17 4.91 10.25 11.26
CA SER A 17 5.48 10.77 12.53
C SER A 17 6.83 11.47 12.37
N HIS A 18 7.64 11.05 11.39
CA HIS A 18 8.95 11.62 11.09
C HIS A 18 8.90 13.08 10.59
N THR A 19 7.80 13.48 9.96
CA THR A 19 7.59 14.82 9.39
C THR A 19 6.49 15.59 10.12
N ASN A 20 5.69 14.88 10.92
CA ASN A 20 4.56 15.42 11.64
C ASN A 20 4.47 14.83 13.06
N ALA A 21 5.03 15.55 14.02
CA ALA A 21 5.05 15.18 15.43
C ALA A 21 3.66 15.14 16.11
N SER A 22 2.60 15.62 15.44
CA SER A 22 1.24 15.53 15.98
C SER A 22 0.60 14.15 15.79
N LEU A 23 1.09 13.34 14.86
CA LEU A 23 0.58 11.99 14.65
C LEU A 23 0.96 11.05 15.80
N GLN A 24 -0.01 10.26 16.23
CA GLN A 24 0.13 9.33 17.34
C GLN A 24 0.25 7.89 16.82
N THR A 25 1.47 7.50 16.42
CA THR A 25 1.79 6.15 15.94
C THR A 25 2.88 5.44 16.76
N PRO A 26 2.77 5.37 18.11
CA PRO A 26 3.87 4.92 18.96
C PRO A 26 4.30 3.45 18.73
N ARG A 27 3.36 2.53 18.44
CA ARG A 27 3.70 1.12 18.20
C ARG A 27 4.43 0.96 16.88
N PHE A 28 3.97 1.67 15.85
CA PHE A 28 4.65 1.68 14.56
C PHE A 28 6.02 2.36 14.67
N ASP A 29 6.09 3.51 15.33
CA ASP A 29 7.32 4.30 15.49
C ASP A 29 8.42 3.50 16.19
N GLU A 30 8.07 2.68 17.19
CA GLU A 30 9.02 1.78 17.86
C GLU A 30 9.65 0.78 16.88
N LEU A 31 8.85 0.17 16.00
CA LEU A 31 9.32 -0.76 14.98
C LEU A 31 10.10 -0.04 13.87
N ALA A 32 9.66 1.17 13.50
CA ALA A 32 10.26 1.99 12.47
C ALA A 32 11.68 2.47 12.83
N ARG A 33 12.09 2.42 14.10
CA ARG A 33 13.49 2.68 14.51
C ARG A 33 14.51 1.73 13.84
N GLN A 34 14.06 0.58 13.36
CA GLN A 34 14.89 -0.39 12.63
C GLN A 34 14.84 -0.18 11.10
N LEU A 35 14.05 0.78 10.63
CA LEU A 35 13.88 1.12 9.22
C LEU A 35 14.61 2.42 8.88
N HIS A 36 14.89 2.61 7.59
CA HIS A 36 15.40 3.88 7.08
C HIS A 36 14.27 4.71 6.48
N PHE A 37 14.21 5.99 6.86
CA PHE A 37 13.25 6.94 6.33
C PHE A 37 13.83 7.70 5.13
N PHE A 38 13.05 7.80 4.06
CA PHE A 38 13.39 8.56 2.86
C PHE A 38 12.30 9.61 2.60
N ASP A 39 12.68 10.88 2.57
CA ASP A 39 11.78 12.04 2.38
C ASP A 39 11.71 12.52 0.92
N ARG A 40 12.48 11.91 0.02
CA ARG A 40 12.57 12.25 -1.41
C ARG A 40 12.27 11.04 -2.27
N LEU A 41 11.02 10.59 -2.21
CA LEU A 41 10.45 9.54 -3.07
C LEU A 41 9.29 10.15 -3.85
N PHE A 42 9.35 10.08 -5.18
CA PHE A 42 8.37 10.69 -6.06
C PHE A 42 7.55 9.61 -6.76
N SER A 43 6.23 9.77 -6.72
CA SER A 43 5.32 8.86 -7.40
C SER A 43 5.35 9.08 -8.93
N PRO A 44 5.30 8.01 -9.75
CA PRO A 44 5.27 8.15 -11.21
C PRO A 44 3.91 8.65 -11.74
N SER A 45 2.87 8.69 -10.90
CA SER A 45 1.54 9.21 -11.25
C SER A 45 0.76 9.63 -10.01
N SER A 46 -0.36 10.33 -10.19
CA SER A 46 -1.27 10.73 -9.10
C SER A 46 -2.48 9.79 -8.96
N ALA A 47 -2.39 8.56 -9.47
CA ALA A 47 -3.48 7.59 -9.44
C ALA A 47 -2.96 6.18 -9.14
N THR A 48 -3.71 5.43 -8.36
CA THR A 48 -3.33 4.10 -7.85
C THR A 48 -2.91 3.13 -8.96
N ARG A 49 -3.71 2.97 -10.02
CA ARG A 49 -3.42 2.01 -11.11
C ARG A 49 -2.10 2.27 -11.83
N PRO A 50 -1.83 3.47 -12.38
CA PRO A 50 -0.55 3.72 -13.03
C PRO A 50 0.63 3.57 -12.07
N VAL A 51 0.51 4.00 -10.81
CA VAL A 51 1.60 3.82 -9.83
C VAL A 51 1.94 2.35 -9.61
N HIS A 52 0.94 1.50 -9.42
CA HIS A 52 1.18 0.08 -9.20
C HIS A 52 1.69 -0.61 -10.47
N ALA A 53 1.21 -0.24 -11.67
CA ALA A 53 1.78 -0.74 -12.91
C ALA A 53 3.27 -0.35 -13.04
N SER A 54 3.64 0.88 -12.68
CA SER A 54 5.03 1.32 -12.64
C SER A 54 5.86 0.58 -11.58
N LEU A 55 5.33 0.39 -10.37
CA LEU A 55 6.00 -0.37 -9.30
C LEU A 55 6.36 -1.79 -9.75
N PHE A 56 5.42 -2.48 -10.38
CA PHE A 56 5.61 -3.87 -10.77
C PHE A 56 6.46 -4.03 -12.03
N THR A 57 6.51 -3.06 -12.94
CA THR A 57 7.29 -3.17 -14.18
C THR A 57 8.60 -2.40 -14.19
N GLY A 58 8.77 -1.43 -13.30
CA GLY A 58 9.87 -0.47 -13.35
C GLY A 58 9.77 0.54 -14.49
N LEU A 59 8.60 0.64 -15.15
CA LEU A 59 8.37 1.49 -16.32
C LEU A 59 7.48 2.69 -15.96
N TYR A 60 7.58 3.78 -16.71
CA TYR A 60 6.67 4.92 -16.58
C TYR A 60 5.29 4.65 -17.20
N PRO A 61 4.24 5.43 -16.83
CA PRO A 61 2.89 5.33 -17.39
C PRO A 61 2.81 5.24 -18.91
N PHE A 62 3.60 6.06 -19.61
CA PHE A 62 3.62 6.09 -21.08
C PHE A 62 4.30 4.86 -21.71
N GLU A 63 5.06 4.08 -20.93
CA GLU A 63 5.76 2.87 -21.37
C GLU A 63 4.91 1.62 -21.14
N HIS A 64 4.23 1.51 -20.00
CA HIS A 64 3.32 0.38 -19.75
C HIS A 64 1.89 0.61 -20.23
N GLY A 65 1.51 1.84 -20.60
CA GLY A 65 0.23 2.15 -21.24
C GLY A 65 -0.95 2.36 -20.30
N ILE A 66 -0.74 2.27 -18.98
CA ILE A 66 -1.74 2.65 -17.98
C ILE A 66 -1.50 4.12 -17.66
N LEU A 67 -2.31 5.02 -18.22
CA LEU A 67 -2.13 6.48 -18.12
C LEU A 67 -2.95 7.12 -16.99
N GLY A 68 -3.88 6.36 -16.41
CA GLY A 68 -4.77 6.82 -15.36
C GLY A 68 -5.67 5.72 -14.82
N GLN A 69 -6.45 6.04 -13.79
CA GLN A 69 -7.29 5.07 -13.07
C GLN A 69 -8.34 4.37 -13.96
N GLY A 70 -8.81 5.01 -15.03
CA GLY A 70 -9.77 4.40 -15.97
C GLY A 70 -9.15 3.58 -17.10
N SER A 71 -7.81 3.42 -17.14
CA SER A 71 -7.16 2.75 -18.27
C SER A 71 -7.54 1.27 -18.29
N ALA A 72 -8.08 0.81 -19.42
CA ALA A 72 -8.60 -0.54 -19.56
C ALA A 72 -7.49 -1.60 -19.51
N ASN A 73 -6.49 -1.49 -20.38
CA ASN A 73 -5.47 -2.53 -20.56
C ASN A 73 -4.06 -1.95 -20.55
N MET A 74 -3.15 -2.75 -20.00
CA MET A 74 -1.71 -2.54 -20.07
C MET A 74 -1.18 -3.00 -21.43
N ARG A 75 0.00 -2.50 -21.86
CA ARG A 75 0.70 -3.11 -23.00
C ARG A 75 1.13 -4.53 -22.64
N SER A 76 0.91 -5.47 -23.54
CA SER A 76 1.12 -6.89 -23.30
C SER A 76 2.59 -7.31 -23.32
N GLY A 77 2.93 -8.33 -22.54
CA GLY A 77 4.25 -8.98 -22.60
C GLY A 77 5.35 -8.19 -21.89
N LEU A 78 4.96 -7.29 -20.99
CA LEU A 78 5.91 -6.55 -20.17
C LEU A 78 6.33 -7.41 -18.97
N PRO A 79 7.64 -7.61 -18.74
CA PRO A 79 8.09 -8.33 -17.57
C PRO A 79 7.67 -7.57 -16.31
N HIS A 80 7.25 -8.31 -15.29
CA HIS A 80 6.85 -7.74 -14.01
C HIS A 80 7.52 -8.42 -12.83
N LEU A 81 7.56 -7.71 -11.70
CA LEU A 81 8.32 -8.06 -10.50
C LEU A 81 8.05 -9.49 -10.02
N PHE A 82 6.78 -9.90 -9.95
CA PHE A 82 6.43 -11.26 -9.53
C PHE A 82 6.90 -12.34 -10.48
N GLU A 83 6.79 -12.16 -11.79
CA GLU A 83 7.31 -13.10 -12.77
C GLU A 83 8.84 -13.22 -12.65
N LEU A 84 9.52 -12.07 -12.58
CA LEU A 84 10.97 -12.02 -12.43
C LEU A 84 11.45 -12.71 -11.16
N LEU A 85 10.76 -12.48 -10.03
CA LEU A 85 11.08 -13.12 -8.74
C LEU A 85 10.75 -14.61 -8.74
N GLN A 86 9.63 -15.04 -9.33
CA GLN A 86 9.30 -16.46 -9.48
C GLN A 86 10.34 -17.20 -10.33
N ASN A 87 10.84 -16.57 -11.39
CA ASN A 87 11.94 -17.12 -12.21
C ASN A 87 13.25 -17.26 -11.42
N GLN A 88 13.41 -16.51 -10.32
CA GLN A 88 14.53 -16.65 -9.36
C GLN A 88 14.18 -17.56 -8.16
N GLY A 89 13.05 -18.28 -8.23
CA GLY A 89 12.63 -19.22 -7.21
C GLY A 89 11.90 -18.62 -6.02
N TYR A 90 11.42 -17.37 -6.07
CA TYR A 90 10.62 -16.80 -4.99
C TYR A 90 9.18 -17.30 -5.02
N ALA A 91 8.63 -17.59 -3.84
CA ALA A 91 7.18 -17.72 -3.66
C ALA A 91 6.56 -16.31 -3.56
N CYS A 92 5.77 -15.92 -4.56
CA CYS A 92 5.19 -14.58 -4.65
C CYS A 92 3.68 -14.61 -4.40
N ALA A 93 3.18 -13.67 -3.60
CA ALA A 93 1.75 -13.43 -3.42
C ALA A 93 1.50 -11.94 -3.09
N GLY A 94 0.35 -11.42 -3.47
CA GLY A 94 -0.09 -10.09 -3.07
C GLY A 94 -1.52 -10.05 -2.56
N PHE A 95 -1.83 -9.03 -1.77
CA PHE A 95 -3.16 -8.83 -1.19
C PHE A 95 -3.51 -7.35 -1.14
N SER A 96 -4.76 -7.02 -1.45
CA SER A 96 -5.24 -5.63 -1.49
C SER A 96 -6.60 -5.48 -0.83
N GLU A 97 -6.80 -4.41 -0.05
CA GLU A 97 -8.13 -4.02 0.45
C GLU A 97 -9.06 -3.54 -0.68
N ALA A 98 -8.50 -3.27 -1.86
CA ALA A 98 -9.21 -2.88 -3.08
C ALA A 98 -8.69 -3.68 -4.27
N ARG A 99 -8.87 -5.02 -4.24
CA ARG A 99 -8.35 -5.96 -5.26
C ARG A 99 -8.77 -5.61 -6.69
N THR A 100 -10.00 -5.15 -6.87
CA THR A 100 -10.58 -4.82 -8.18
C THR A 100 -9.79 -3.75 -8.94
N ILE A 101 -9.04 -2.90 -8.24
CA ILE A 101 -8.16 -1.90 -8.85
C ILE A 101 -7.09 -2.53 -9.72
N PHE A 102 -6.68 -3.76 -9.42
CA PHE A 102 -5.64 -4.46 -10.16
C PHE A 102 -6.19 -5.24 -11.36
N GLU A 103 -7.51 -5.35 -11.52
CA GLU A 103 -8.10 -6.11 -12.62
C GLU A 103 -7.68 -5.54 -14.00
N GLY A 104 -7.30 -6.45 -14.90
CA GLY A 104 -6.77 -6.12 -16.22
C GLY A 104 -5.26 -5.79 -16.26
N LEU A 105 -4.56 -5.83 -15.12
CA LEU A 105 -3.09 -5.77 -15.08
C LEU A 105 -2.48 -7.17 -15.18
N ASP A 106 -1.31 -7.28 -15.80
CA ASP A 106 -0.66 -8.58 -16.08
C ASP A 106 -0.37 -9.39 -14.80
N PHE A 107 -0.12 -8.71 -13.68
CA PHE A 107 0.16 -9.32 -12.37
C PHE A 107 -1.08 -9.48 -11.47
N ALA A 108 -2.29 -9.20 -11.96
CA ALA A 108 -3.51 -9.18 -11.16
C ALA A 108 -3.85 -10.54 -10.53
N SER A 109 -3.52 -11.65 -11.21
CA SER A 109 -3.81 -13.01 -10.73
C SER A 109 -3.02 -13.40 -9.47
N TRP A 110 -1.95 -12.67 -9.15
CA TRP A 110 -1.21 -12.84 -7.90
C TRP A 110 -1.79 -12.03 -6.73
N ILE A 111 -2.74 -11.12 -6.99
CA ILE A 111 -3.31 -10.21 -5.99
C ILE A 111 -4.67 -10.74 -5.52
N GLY A 112 -4.72 -11.25 -4.29
CA GLY A 112 -5.94 -11.62 -3.60
C GLY A 112 -6.56 -10.48 -2.79
N ASP A 113 -7.72 -10.74 -2.17
CA ASP A 113 -8.35 -9.80 -1.25
C ASP A 113 -7.61 -9.78 0.09
N LEU A 114 -7.34 -8.59 0.62
CA LEU A 114 -6.85 -8.40 1.98
C LEU A 114 -8.04 -8.24 2.93
N GLY A 115 -8.24 -9.23 3.79
CA GLY A 115 -9.31 -9.21 4.77
C GLY A 115 -9.07 -8.22 5.92
N PRO A 116 -10.05 -8.08 6.83
CA PRO A 116 -9.99 -7.12 7.94
C PRO A 116 -8.92 -7.44 9.00
N ASP A 117 -8.35 -8.66 8.98
CA ASP A 117 -7.22 -9.07 9.81
C ASP A 117 -6.00 -9.45 8.95
N PRO A 118 -5.24 -8.45 8.46
CA PRO A 118 -4.03 -8.65 7.69
C PRO A 118 -3.00 -9.52 8.41
N THR A 119 -2.89 -9.37 9.73
CA THR A 119 -1.88 -10.06 10.53
C THR A 119 -2.10 -11.56 10.51
N SER A 120 -3.33 -12.01 10.77
CA SER A 120 -3.66 -13.44 10.71
C SER A 120 -3.59 -13.98 9.28
N GLN A 121 -4.07 -13.23 8.29
CA GLN A 121 -4.02 -13.66 6.89
C GLN A 121 -2.59 -13.86 6.41
N VAL A 122 -1.74 -12.84 6.60
CA VAL A 122 -0.31 -12.92 6.26
C VAL A 122 0.37 -14.01 7.06
N GLY A 123 0.08 -14.15 8.36
CA GLY A 123 0.63 -15.23 9.19
C GLY A 123 0.33 -16.65 8.69
N ARG A 124 -0.83 -16.89 8.06
CA ARG A 124 -1.16 -18.20 7.44
C ARG A 124 -0.36 -18.46 6.16
N ILE A 125 -0.02 -17.41 5.42
CA ILE A 125 0.71 -17.49 4.15
C ILE A 125 2.22 -17.58 4.42
N LEU A 126 2.69 -16.86 5.44
CA LEU A 126 4.06 -16.88 5.90
C LEU A 126 4.41 -18.19 6.58
N GLN A 127 4.88 -19.15 5.78
CA GLN A 127 5.49 -20.36 6.32
C GLN A 127 6.88 -20.02 6.87
N LYS A 128 7.05 -20.04 8.20
CA LYS A 128 8.33 -19.73 8.88
C LYS A 128 9.53 -20.52 8.31
N ASN A 129 9.29 -21.74 7.82
CA ASN A 129 10.28 -22.63 7.24
C ASN A 129 10.03 -22.93 5.76
N HIS A 130 9.46 -21.98 5.01
CA HIS A 130 9.31 -22.16 3.57
C HIS A 130 10.68 -22.40 2.92
N PRO A 131 10.83 -23.42 2.05
CA PRO A 131 12.11 -23.78 1.46
C PRO A 131 12.64 -22.71 0.49
N ALA A 132 11.74 -21.89 -0.05
CA ALA A 132 12.06 -20.81 -0.98
C ALA A 132 11.90 -19.42 -0.33
N PRO A 133 12.69 -18.41 -0.74
CA PRO A 133 12.46 -17.04 -0.31
C PRO A 133 11.07 -16.56 -0.74
N GLN A 134 10.47 -15.67 0.04
CA GLN A 134 9.10 -15.19 -0.21
C GLN A 134 9.10 -13.73 -0.64
N CYS A 135 8.17 -13.36 -1.52
CA CYS A 135 7.84 -11.98 -1.85
C CYS A 135 6.36 -11.74 -1.57
N LEU A 136 6.07 -10.81 -0.64
CA LEU A 136 4.72 -10.38 -0.33
C LEU A 136 4.50 -8.93 -0.71
N PHE A 137 3.37 -8.67 -1.36
CA PHE A 137 2.87 -7.32 -1.60
C PHE A 137 1.56 -7.12 -0.84
N LEU A 138 1.46 -6.05 -0.05
CA LEU A 138 0.26 -5.67 0.68
C LEU A 138 -0.13 -4.27 0.28
N HIS A 139 -1.40 -4.09 -0.10
CA HIS A 139 -1.97 -2.79 -0.46
C HIS A 139 -3.12 -2.44 0.47
N PHE A 140 -2.95 -1.34 1.20
CA PHE A 140 -3.95 -0.80 2.12
C PHE A 140 -4.67 0.38 1.48
N TRP A 141 -5.99 0.26 1.34
CA TRP A 141 -6.89 1.32 0.86
C TRP A 141 -7.41 2.20 2.00
N SER A 142 -7.07 1.87 3.24
CA SER A 142 -7.60 2.46 4.48
C SER A 142 -7.44 3.98 4.58
N THR A 143 -6.46 4.55 3.89
CA THR A 143 -6.17 5.99 3.86
C THR A 143 -6.64 6.67 2.58
N HIS A 144 -7.44 5.99 1.74
CA HIS A 144 -8.19 6.60 0.65
C HIS A 144 -9.47 7.26 1.18
N THR A 145 -9.97 8.28 0.47
CA THR A 145 -11.29 8.85 0.77
C THR A 145 -12.38 7.75 0.76
N PRO A 146 -13.35 7.77 1.68
CA PRO A 146 -13.89 8.98 2.31
C PRO A 146 -13.55 9.16 3.79
N TYR A 147 -12.55 8.44 4.33
CA TYR A 147 -12.04 8.61 5.70
C TYR A 147 -13.12 8.39 6.78
N GLY A 148 -13.99 7.39 6.59
CA GLY A 148 -15.08 7.09 7.53
C GLY A 148 -16.29 8.02 7.41
N ALA A 149 -16.52 8.61 6.23
CA ALA A 149 -17.78 9.26 5.93
C ALA A 149 -18.97 8.31 6.11
N ALA A 150 -20.07 8.83 6.63
CA ALA A 150 -21.25 8.04 6.96
C ALA A 150 -21.95 7.45 5.73
N ASP A 151 -21.73 8.04 4.55
CA ASP A 151 -22.30 7.60 3.28
C ASP A 151 -21.36 6.71 2.45
N ASP A 152 -20.15 6.46 2.95
CA ASP A 152 -19.10 5.66 2.30
C ASP A 152 -18.79 6.10 0.85
N ARG A 153 -18.97 7.39 0.54
CA ARG A 153 -18.76 7.96 -0.80
C ARG A 153 -17.69 9.04 -0.78
N ALA A 154 -16.68 8.91 -1.64
CA ALA A 154 -15.65 9.92 -1.85
C ALA A 154 -16.24 11.31 -2.20
N TYR A 155 -17.23 11.34 -3.11
CA TYR A 155 -17.94 12.56 -3.52
C TYR A 155 -19.21 12.86 -2.70
N GLY A 156 -19.34 12.23 -1.53
CA GLY A 156 -20.49 12.37 -0.64
C GLY A 156 -20.27 13.42 0.46
N GLU A 157 -20.43 13.00 1.70
CA GLU A 157 -20.23 13.83 2.90
C GLU A 157 -18.88 14.55 2.89
N THR A 158 -17.80 13.84 2.57
CA THR A 158 -16.45 14.42 2.51
C THR A 158 -16.37 15.59 1.53
N ALA A 159 -16.94 15.46 0.32
CA ALA A 159 -16.97 16.55 -0.65
C ALA A 159 -17.82 17.75 -0.17
N ARG A 160 -18.95 17.50 0.50
CA ARG A 160 -19.77 18.57 1.09
C ARG A 160 -19.03 19.32 2.22
N LEU A 161 -18.30 18.59 3.07
CA LEU A 161 -17.48 19.21 4.11
C LEU A 161 -16.37 20.08 3.50
N LEU A 162 -15.72 19.61 2.43
CA LEU A 162 -14.71 20.39 1.71
C LEU A 162 -15.31 21.65 1.08
N ALA A 163 -16.44 21.53 0.38
CA ALA A 163 -17.12 22.64 -0.29
C ALA A 163 -17.64 23.70 0.69
N SER A 164 -18.00 23.29 1.90
CA SER A 164 -18.45 24.20 2.98
C SER A 164 -17.30 24.78 3.82
N GLY A 165 -16.03 24.54 3.45
CA GLY A 165 -14.87 25.07 4.17
C GLY A 165 -14.53 24.34 5.47
N GLN A 166 -15.19 23.23 5.78
CA GLN A 166 -14.96 22.42 6.99
C GLN A 166 -13.75 21.48 6.84
N HIS A 167 -12.63 22.01 6.33
CA HIS A 167 -11.42 21.23 6.01
C HIS A 167 -10.80 20.57 7.24
N HIS A 168 -10.95 21.19 8.42
CA HIS A 168 -10.44 20.66 9.67
C HIS A 168 -11.06 19.29 10.02
N ILE A 169 -12.35 19.08 9.74
CA ILE A 169 -13.03 17.80 9.99
C ILE A 169 -12.45 16.72 9.07
N VAL A 170 -12.29 17.03 7.79
CA VAL A 170 -11.74 16.08 6.81
C VAL A 170 -10.29 15.73 7.14
N ARG A 171 -9.47 16.72 7.53
CA ARG A 171 -8.09 16.50 7.98
C ARG A 171 -8.03 15.63 9.23
N GLN A 172 -8.90 15.87 10.22
CA GLN A 172 -8.96 15.04 11.43
C GLN A 172 -9.36 13.59 11.11
N ARG A 173 -10.31 13.39 10.20
CA ARG A 173 -10.69 12.04 9.71
C ARG A 173 -9.53 11.35 9.01
N TYR A 174 -8.81 12.06 8.14
CA TYR A 174 -7.62 11.51 7.47
C TYR A 174 -6.50 11.19 8.46
N THR A 175 -6.21 12.08 9.43
CA THR A 175 -5.29 11.80 10.55
C THR A 175 -5.65 10.48 11.24
N HIS A 176 -6.93 10.31 11.62
CA HIS A 176 -7.37 9.11 12.30
C HIS A 176 -7.25 7.85 11.45
N ALA A 177 -7.52 7.95 10.15
CA ALA A 177 -7.36 6.84 9.20
C ALA A 177 -5.89 6.38 9.11
N VAL A 178 -4.96 7.34 9.01
CA VAL A 178 -3.51 7.10 8.98
C VAL A 178 -3.02 6.48 10.29
N GLU A 179 -3.36 7.06 11.44
CA GLU A 179 -2.98 6.52 12.75
C GLU A 179 -3.51 5.10 12.95
N ASN A 180 -4.78 4.85 12.61
CA ASN A 180 -5.36 3.51 12.71
C ASN A 180 -4.64 2.51 11.80
N LEU A 181 -4.31 2.89 10.57
CA LEU A 181 -3.59 2.02 9.64
C LEU A 181 -2.24 1.59 10.24
N PHE A 182 -1.42 2.56 10.67
CA PHE A 182 -0.11 2.28 11.24
C PHE A 182 -0.21 1.48 12.55
N GLU A 183 -1.08 1.89 13.49
CA GLU A 183 -1.14 1.31 14.83
C GLU A 183 -1.89 -0.02 14.92
N LYS A 184 -2.94 -0.20 14.09
CA LYS A 184 -3.86 -1.34 14.19
C LYS A 184 -3.68 -2.38 13.09
N LYS A 185 -3.04 -2.04 11.97
CA LYS A 185 -2.82 -2.98 10.86
C LYS A 185 -1.35 -3.26 10.62
N ILE A 186 -0.53 -2.22 10.41
CA ILE A 186 0.88 -2.40 10.03
C ILE A 186 1.74 -2.82 11.24
N ALA A 187 1.68 -2.10 12.36
CA ALA A 187 2.49 -2.43 13.53
C ALA A 187 2.24 -3.85 14.07
N PRO A 188 0.99 -4.33 14.23
CA PRO A 188 0.73 -5.72 14.63
C PRO A 188 1.30 -6.72 13.63
N LEU A 189 1.18 -6.47 12.33
CA LEU A 189 1.74 -7.33 11.29
C LEU A 189 3.26 -7.43 11.42
N LEU A 190 3.95 -6.29 11.47
CA LEU A 190 5.40 -6.24 11.59
C LEU A 190 5.90 -6.90 12.89
N SER A 191 5.17 -6.75 13.99
CA SER A 191 5.52 -7.38 15.28
C SER A 191 5.51 -8.92 15.25
N LYS A 192 4.84 -9.53 14.28
CA LYS A 192 4.82 -10.99 14.08
C LYS A 192 5.96 -11.50 13.20
N LEU A 193 6.70 -10.59 12.54
CA LEU A 193 7.78 -10.94 11.65
C LEU A 193 9.12 -11.00 12.39
N GLU A 194 9.95 -11.96 12.03
CA GLU A 194 11.38 -11.94 12.32
C GLU A 194 12.04 -10.93 11.36
N LEU A 195 12.02 -9.63 11.70
CA LEU A 195 12.41 -8.54 10.78
C LEU A 195 13.76 -8.74 10.09
N GLN A 196 14.73 -9.37 10.76
CA GLN A 196 16.06 -9.70 10.24
C GLN A 196 16.03 -10.59 8.98
N ARG A 197 14.92 -11.32 8.73
CA ARG A 197 14.72 -12.20 7.56
C ARG A 197 14.04 -11.50 6.39
N TRP A 198 13.63 -10.24 6.56
CA TRP A 198 12.83 -9.49 5.61
C TRP A 198 13.54 -8.20 5.19
N CYS A 199 13.59 -7.97 3.88
CA CYS A 199 13.73 -6.63 3.33
C CYS A 199 12.33 -6.04 3.20
N ILE A 200 12.06 -4.95 3.92
CA ILE A 200 10.71 -4.37 4.07
C ILE A 200 10.71 -2.96 3.48
N PHE A 201 9.77 -2.70 2.58
CA PHE A 201 9.47 -1.38 2.05
C PHE A 201 8.05 -0.99 2.45
N ILE A 202 7.90 0.21 3.02
CA ILE A 202 6.60 0.79 3.38
C ILE A 202 6.53 2.16 2.72
N PHE A 203 5.55 2.37 1.85
CA PHE A 203 5.49 3.58 1.04
C PHE A 203 4.04 3.96 0.71
N GLY A 204 3.82 5.25 0.50
CA GLY A 204 2.60 5.74 -0.14
C GLY A 204 2.67 5.54 -1.66
N ASP A 205 1.57 5.19 -2.30
CA ASP A 205 1.52 5.11 -3.76
C ASP A 205 1.45 6.52 -4.39
N HIS A 206 0.63 7.41 -3.84
CA HIS A 206 0.53 8.84 -4.10
C HIS A 206 0.01 9.56 -2.84
N GLY A 207 -0.04 10.90 -2.83
CA GLY A 207 -0.48 11.67 -1.66
C GLY A 207 -0.40 13.18 -1.88
#